data_AF-A0A810KZ93-F1
#
_entry.id   AF-A0A810KZ93-F1
#
_cell.length_a   1.000
_cell.length_b   1.000
_cell.length_c   1.000
_cell.angle_alpha   90.00
_cell.angle_beta   90.00
_cell.angle_gamma   90.00
#
_symmetry.space_group_name_H-M   'P 1'
#
loop_
_entity.id
_entity.type
_entity.pdbx_description
1 polymer ?
#
loop_
_entity_poly.entity_id
_entity_poly.type
_entity_poly.pdbx_seq_one_letter_code
_entity_poly.pdbx_strand_id
1 'polypeptide(L)'
;MEFCKAYNAQTESQRGEIVPAEISVYEDRSFTFVLKTPPAAKLLLKAAGVAKGSGEPHKDKVGTVSQAQVREIAERKMADLNANDLDQASKIIAGTARSMGITVQD
;
A
#
# COMPACT_ATOMS: atom_id res chain seq x y z
N MET A 1 -19.34 -17.05 -8.19
CA MET A 1 -19.85 -15.69 -7.90
C MET A 1 -19.77 -15.31 -6.43
N GLU A 2 -19.68 -16.25 -5.47
CA GLU A 2 -19.65 -15.92 -4.03
C GLU A 2 -18.43 -15.08 -3.61
N PHE A 3 -17.23 -15.42 -4.09
CA PHE A 3 -16.03 -14.60 -3.84
C PHE A 3 -16.21 -13.15 -4.27
N CYS A 4 -16.67 -12.90 -5.51
CA CYS A 4 -16.84 -11.54 -6.02
C CYS A 4 -17.83 -10.72 -5.17
N LYS A 5 -18.92 -11.34 -4.69
CA LYS A 5 -19.89 -10.68 -3.81
C LYS A 5 -19.28 -10.36 -2.44
N ALA A 6 -18.61 -11.32 -1.82
CA ALA A 6 -17.97 -11.15 -0.52
C ALA A 6 -16.84 -10.10 -0.56
N TYR A 7 -15.98 -10.16 -1.59
CA TYR A 7 -14.91 -9.19 -1.82
C TYR A 7 -15.47 -7.77 -2.02
N ASN A 8 -16.47 -7.59 -2.88
CA ASN A 8 -17.05 -6.28 -3.16
C ASN A 8 -17.73 -5.68 -1.92
N ALA A 9 -18.41 -6.50 -1.11
CA ALA A 9 -19.03 -6.05 0.14
C ALA A 9 -17.97 -5.58 1.16
N GLN A 10 -16.87 -6.32 1.33
CA GLN A 10 -15.81 -5.94 2.27
C GLN A 10 -14.93 -4.77 1.78
N THR A 11 -14.90 -4.51 0.46
CA THR A 11 -14.09 -3.41 -0.14
C THR A 11 -14.92 -2.19 -0.53
N GLU A 12 -16.21 -2.15 -0.20
CA GLU A 12 -17.12 -1.08 -0.62
C GLU A 12 -16.67 0.31 -0.15
N SER A 13 -16.17 0.41 1.07
CA SER A 13 -15.62 1.66 1.65
C SER A 13 -14.29 2.09 1.03
N GLN A 14 -13.62 1.22 0.29
CA GLN A 14 -12.31 1.44 -0.34
C GLN A 14 -12.41 1.58 -1.87
N ARG A 15 -13.60 1.93 -2.38
CA ARG A 15 -13.84 2.14 -3.81
C ARG A 15 -12.85 3.13 -4.41
N GLY A 16 -12.23 2.71 -5.52
CA GLY A 16 -11.17 3.47 -6.20
C GLY A 16 -9.75 3.12 -5.75
N GLU A 17 -9.59 2.32 -4.69
CA GLU A 17 -8.31 1.80 -4.25
C GLU A 17 -8.16 0.32 -4.64
N ILE A 18 -6.93 -0.08 -4.98
CA ILE A 18 -6.63 -1.48 -5.30
C ILE A 18 -6.34 -2.19 -3.99
N VAL A 19 -7.27 -3.04 -3.55
CA VAL A 19 -7.14 -3.87 -2.34
C VAL A 19 -6.70 -5.28 -2.74
N PRO A 20 -5.47 -5.70 -2.42
CA PRO A 20 -5.02 -7.06 -2.73
C PRO A 20 -5.78 -8.09 -1.88
N ALA A 21 -6.22 -9.18 -2.51
CA ALA A 21 -6.81 -10.32 -1.82
C ALA A 21 -5.88 -11.54 -1.93
N GLU A 22 -5.56 -12.16 -0.81
CA GLU A 22 -4.91 -13.46 -0.76
C GLU A 22 -6.00 -14.52 -0.59
N ILE A 23 -6.09 -15.45 -1.54
CA ILE A 23 -7.14 -16.49 -1.57
C ILE A 23 -6.47 -17.83 -1.31
N SER A 24 -6.96 -18.54 -0.29
CA SER A 24 -6.58 -19.92 0.01
C SER A 24 -7.74 -20.84 -0.40
N VAL A 25 -7.44 -21.84 -1.23
CA VAL A 25 -8.42 -22.81 -1.75
C VAL A 25 -8.10 -24.18 -1.19
N TYR A 26 -9.11 -24.87 -0.66
CA TYR A 26 -8.99 -26.20 -0.06
C TYR A 26 -9.48 -27.31 -1.01
N GLU A 27 -9.16 -28.56 -0.71
CA GLU A 27 -9.49 -29.72 -1.55
C GLU A 27 -11.00 -29.95 -1.73
N ASP A 28 -11.80 -29.58 -0.73
CA ASP A 28 -13.25 -29.61 -0.75
C ASP A 28 -13.88 -28.48 -1.60
N ARG A 29 -13.04 -27.69 -2.28
CA ARG A 29 -13.41 -26.49 -3.06
C ARG A 29 -13.97 -25.34 -2.22
N SER A 30 -13.86 -25.43 -0.89
CA SER A 30 -14.05 -24.25 -0.04
C SER A 30 -12.87 -23.29 -0.22
N PHE A 31 -13.09 -22.03 0.15
CA PHE A 31 -12.05 -21.01 0.09
C PHE A 31 -12.15 -20.06 1.29
N THR A 32 -11.00 -19.56 1.71
CA THR A 32 -10.88 -18.41 2.60
C THR A 32 -10.13 -17.30 1.85
N PHE A 33 -10.37 -16.05 2.22
CA PHE A 33 -9.58 -14.95 1.68
C PHE A 33 -9.31 -13.89 2.74
N VAL A 34 -8.15 -13.27 2.63
CA VAL A 34 -7.72 -12.16 3.48
C VAL A 34 -7.47 -10.95 2.60
N LEU A 35 -8.11 -9.82 2.94
CA LEU A 35 -7.85 -8.54 2.30
C LEU A 35 -6.64 -7.89 2.94
N LYS A 36 -5.63 -7.59 2.14
CA LYS A 36 -4.47 -6.82 2.55
C LYS A 36 -4.69 -5.34 2.26
N THR A 37 -3.93 -4.50 2.91
CA THR A 37 -3.94 -3.06 2.65
C THR A 37 -3.39 -2.75 1.25
N PRO A 38 -3.81 -1.63 0.64
CA PRO A 38 -3.30 -1.21 -0.65
C PRO A 38 -1.76 -1.16 -0.70
N PRO A 39 -1.14 -1.40 -1.88
CA PRO A 39 0.31 -1.35 -2.02
C PRO A 39 0.87 0.00 -1.58
N ALA A 40 1.99 -0.02 -0.84
CA ALA A 40 2.66 1.20 -0.38
C ALA A 40 2.94 2.17 -1.53
N ALA A 41 3.35 1.64 -2.69
CA ALA A 41 3.58 2.42 -3.89
C ALA A 41 2.35 3.23 -4.34
N LYS A 42 1.14 2.64 -4.31
CA LYS A 42 -0.08 3.34 -4.72
C LYS A 42 -0.50 4.40 -3.70
N LEU A 43 -0.32 4.12 -2.40
CA LEU A 43 -0.56 5.08 -1.34
C LEU A 43 0.40 6.29 -1.44
N LEU A 44 1.68 6.04 -1.73
CA LEU A 44 2.68 7.07 -1.93
C LEU A 44 2.43 7.91 -3.17
N LEU A 45 2.05 7.30 -4.30
CA LEU A 45 1.67 8.03 -5.52
C LEU A 45 0.47 8.95 -5.28
N LYS A 46 -0.54 8.46 -4.53
CA LYS A 46 -1.71 9.26 -4.14
C LYS A 46 -1.32 10.42 -3.24
N ALA A 47 -0.49 10.19 -2.22
CA ALA A 47 -0.02 11.22 -1.29
C ALA A 47 0.85 12.28 -1.98
N ALA A 48 1.67 11.87 -2.95
CA ALA A 48 2.51 12.77 -3.75
C ALA A 48 1.78 13.42 -4.93
N GLY A 49 0.53 13.04 -5.22
CA GLY A 49 -0.27 13.59 -6.33
C GLY A 49 0.24 13.22 -7.72
N VAL A 50 0.98 12.12 -7.87
CA VAL A 50 1.63 11.71 -9.14
C VAL A 50 1.04 10.41 -9.68
N ALA A 51 0.92 10.31 -11.01
CA ALA A 51 0.34 9.12 -11.64
C ALA A 51 1.30 7.92 -11.69
N LYS A 52 2.62 8.17 -11.77
CA LYS A 52 3.65 7.14 -11.96
C LYS A 52 4.92 7.51 -11.19
N GLY A 53 5.63 6.47 -10.72
CA GLY A 53 6.97 6.61 -10.15
C GLY A 53 8.04 6.88 -11.22
N SER A 54 9.23 7.25 -10.77
CA SER A 54 10.39 7.52 -11.61
C SER A 54 10.91 6.26 -12.32
N GLY A 55 11.27 6.40 -13.60
CA GLY A 55 12.00 5.38 -14.35
C GLY A 55 13.48 5.29 -13.95
N GLU A 56 14.06 6.39 -13.47
CA GLU A 56 15.41 6.48 -12.92
C GLU A 56 15.38 7.10 -11.50
N PRO A 57 14.92 6.38 -10.47
CA PRO A 57 14.65 6.92 -9.11
C PRO A 57 15.81 7.64 -8.42
N HIS A 58 17.03 7.33 -8.83
CA HIS A 58 18.26 7.90 -8.30
C HIS A 58 18.66 9.23 -8.96
N LYS A 59 18.12 9.54 -10.15
CA LYS A 59 18.35 10.79 -10.89
C LYS A 59 17.10 11.67 -10.89
N ASP A 60 15.97 11.09 -11.30
CA ASP A 60 14.74 11.84 -11.50
C ASP A 60 13.82 11.68 -10.30
N LYS A 61 13.63 12.79 -9.56
CA LYS A 61 12.65 12.88 -8.50
C LYS A 61 11.32 13.34 -9.08
N VAL A 62 10.27 12.55 -8.88
CA VAL A 62 8.96 12.76 -9.51
C VAL A 62 7.92 13.32 -8.55
N GLY A 63 8.18 13.36 -7.25
CA GLY A 63 7.27 13.94 -6.26
C GLY A 63 7.88 14.04 -4.87
N THR A 64 7.14 14.66 -3.95
CA THR A 64 7.51 14.79 -2.54
C THR A 64 6.36 14.32 -1.64
N VAL A 65 6.70 13.82 -0.45
CA VAL A 65 5.74 13.52 0.62
C VAL A 65 6.30 13.99 1.95
N SER A 66 5.44 14.39 2.88
CA SER A 66 5.85 14.77 4.22
C SER A 66 6.09 13.56 5.11
N GLN A 67 6.86 13.72 6.19
CA GLN A 67 7.02 12.66 7.20
C GLN A 67 5.69 12.26 7.83
N ALA A 68 4.76 13.20 8.01
CA ALA A 68 3.43 12.92 8.53
C ALA A 68 2.64 11.99 7.60
N GLN A 69 2.69 12.22 6.28
CA GLN A 69 2.05 11.35 5.29
C GLN A 69 2.69 9.95 5.27
N VAL A 70 4.01 9.86 5.40
CA VAL A 70 4.70 8.57 5.49
C VAL A 70 4.24 7.80 6.73
N ARG A 71 4.09 8.48 7.87
CA ARG A 71 3.62 7.87 9.11
C ARG A 71 2.18 7.39 9.01
N GLU A 72 1.27 8.19 8.45
CA GLU A 72 -0.12 7.79 8.21
C GLU A 72 -0.21 6.54 7.30
N ILE A 73 0.59 6.51 6.24
CA ILE A 73 0.67 5.33 5.35
C ILE A 73 1.21 4.12 6.10
N ALA A 74 2.20 4.31 6.98
CA ALA A 74 2.77 3.24 7.81
C ALA A 74 1.76 2.70 8.82
N GLU A 75 0.99 3.57 9.50
CA GLU A 75 -0.09 3.18 10.41
C GLU A 75 -1.14 2.34 9.68
N ARG A 76 -1.59 2.81 8.52
CA ARG A 76 -2.56 2.08 7.71
C ARG A 76 -2.04 0.72 7.27
N LYS A 77 -0.74 0.61 6.96
CA LYS A 77 -0.11 -0.60 6.44
C LYS A 77 0.43 -1.54 7.53
N MET A 78 0.42 -1.12 8.80
CA MET A 78 1.07 -1.82 9.90
C MET A 78 0.65 -3.29 10.03
N ALA A 79 -0.62 -3.59 9.79
CA ALA A 79 -1.16 -4.95 9.84
C ALA A 79 -0.52 -5.92 8.81
N ASP A 80 0.05 -5.39 7.72
CA ASP A 80 0.72 -6.18 6.68
C ASP A 80 2.25 -6.04 6.70
N LEU A 81 2.80 -5.22 7.59
CA LEU A 81 4.24 -5.03 7.72
C LEU A 81 4.79 -5.93 8.84
N ASN A 82 5.98 -6.46 8.62
CA ASN A 82 6.73 -7.17 9.66
C ASN A 82 7.51 -6.20 10.58
N ALA A 83 7.07 -4.95 10.68
CA ALA A 83 7.71 -3.96 11.52
C ALA A 83 7.28 -4.12 12.98
N ASN A 84 8.21 -3.94 13.92
CA ASN A 84 7.91 -4.07 15.36
C ASN A 84 7.25 -2.80 15.93
N ASP A 85 7.50 -1.66 15.32
CA ASP A 85 7.01 -0.36 15.74
C ASP A 85 6.74 0.54 14.53
N LEU A 86 6.03 1.64 14.78
CA LEU A 86 5.61 2.57 13.74
C LEU A 86 6.78 3.34 13.11
N ASP A 87 7.89 3.52 13.82
CA ASP A 87 9.06 4.22 13.29
C ASP A 87 9.81 3.34 12.28
N GLN A 88 9.94 2.05 12.55
CA GLN A 88 10.46 1.06 11.60
C GLN A 88 9.53 0.89 10.41
N ALA A 89 8.20 0.86 10.63
CA ALA A 89 7.23 0.83 9.55
C ALA A 89 7.37 2.07 8.65
N SER A 90 7.53 3.25 9.24
CA SER A 90 7.76 4.51 8.51
C SER A 90 9.04 4.46 7.68
N LYS A 91 10.13 3.84 8.18
CA LYS A 91 11.36 3.62 7.40
C LYS A 91 11.14 2.70 6.20
N ILE A 92 10.33 1.64 6.34
CA ILE A 92 9.99 0.75 5.22
C ILE A 92 9.23 1.52 4.12
N ILE A 93 8.26 2.33 4.53
CA ILE A 93 7.48 3.18 3.60
C ILE A 93 8.40 4.23 2.94
N ALA A 94 9.27 4.90 3.71
CA ALA A 94 10.23 5.86 3.18
C ALA A 94 11.23 5.21 2.20
N GLY A 95 11.67 3.97 2.46
CA GLY A 95 12.48 3.20 1.53
C GLY A 95 11.76 2.95 0.20
N THR A 96 10.47 2.63 0.27
CA THR A 96 9.62 2.50 -0.93
C THR A 96 9.52 3.82 -1.69
N ALA A 97 9.26 4.94 -1.00
CA ALA A 97 9.23 6.27 -1.61
C ALA A 97 10.54 6.58 -2.36
N ARG A 98 11.68 6.32 -1.73
CA ARG A 98 13.01 6.50 -2.34
C ARG A 98 13.19 5.66 -3.60
N SER A 99 12.76 4.39 -3.57
CA SER A 99 12.84 3.49 -4.74
C SER A 99 11.92 3.90 -5.89
N MET A 100 10.93 4.77 -5.63
CA MET A 100 10.03 5.33 -6.64
C MET A 100 10.43 6.72 -7.13
N GLY A 101 11.53 7.28 -6.61
CA GLY A 101 11.93 8.66 -6.91
C GLY A 101 11.05 9.69 -6.22
N ILE A 102 10.40 9.34 -5.12
CA ILE A 102 9.66 10.28 -4.27
C ILE A 102 10.58 10.70 -3.12
N THR A 103 10.72 12.00 -2.91
CA THR A 103 11.54 12.55 -1.83
C THR A 103 10.69 12.74 -0.58
N VAL A 104 11.15 12.21 0.55
CA VAL A 104 10.52 12.48 1.85
C VAL A 104 11.12 13.76 2.42
N GLN A 105 10.28 14.73 2.74
CA GLN A 105 10.66 16.01 3.36
C GLN A 105 9.90 16.21 4.66
N ASP A 106 10.35 17.14 5.51
CA ASP A 106 9.70 17.45 6.78
C ASP A 106 8.33 18.12 6.57
#